data_AF-A0A9X8NT32-F1
#
_entry.id   AF-A0A9X8NT32-F1
#
_cell.length_a   1.000
_cell.length_b   1.000
_cell.length_c   1.000
_cell.angle_alpha   90.00
_cell.angle_beta   90.00
_cell.angle_gamma   90.00
#
_symmetry.space_group_name_H-M   'P 1'
#
loop_
_entity.id
_entity.type
_entity.pdbx_description
1 polymer ?
#
loop_
_entity_poly.entity_id
_entity_poly.type
_entity_poly.pdbx_seq_one_letter_code
_entity_poly.pdbx_strand_id
1 'polypeptide(L)' 'MAVAKYSRGIIVDQNNEPITNVKIYEDSIESKMRSISNAQGEFEIPHGVCGEIALKLVTQNGEAYTRKYDKDHV' A
#
# COMPACT_ATOMS: atom_id res chain seq x y z
N MET A 1 -5.79 -18.68 19.98
CA MET A 1 -6.27 -17.32 19.67
C MET A 1 -5.54 -16.84 18.43
N ALA A 2 -6.25 -16.50 17.36
CA ALA A 2 -5.61 -15.94 16.16
C ALA A 2 -5.34 -14.45 16.43
N VAL A 3 -4.08 -14.04 16.45
CA VAL A 3 -3.70 -12.62 16.46
C VAL A 3 -4.01 -12.08 15.07
N ALA A 4 -5.04 -11.24 14.96
CA ALA A 4 -5.27 -10.52 13.71
C ALA A 4 -4.06 -9.60 13.51
N LYS A 5 -3.25 -9.89 12.49
CA LYS A 5 -2.25 -8.94 12.01
C LYS A 5 -3.03 -7.75 11.44
N TYR A 6 -2.60 -6.54 11.73
CA TYR A 6 -3.24 -5.32 11.25
C TYR A 6 -2.12 -4.40 10.78
N SER A 7 -2.21 -3.95 9.53
CA SER A 7 -1.21 -3.06 8.93
C SER A 7 -1.90 -1.75 8.56
N ARG A 8 -1.30 -0.64 8.97
CA ARG A 8 -1.71 0.71 8.59
C ARG A 8 -0.49 1.51 8.16
N GLY A 9 -0.68 2.47 7.27
CA GLY A 9 0.40 3.35 6.84
C GLY A 9 -0.11 4.59 6.14
N ILE A 10 0.80 5.54 5.92
CA ILE A 10 0.54 6.78 5.18
C ILE A 10 1.51 6.82 4.01
N ILE A 11 1.00 7.04 2.82
CA ILE A 11 1.81 7.17 1.60
C ILE A 11 1.96 8.66 1.30
N VAL A 12 3.21 9.12 1.29
CA VAL A 12 3.56 10.51 1.01
C VAL A 12 4.56 10.59 -0.14
N ASP A 13 4.61 11.75 -0.79
CA ASP A 13 5.63 12.08 -1.78
C ASP A 13 6.92 12.61 -1.14
N GLN A 14 7.86 13.06 -1.96
CA GLN A 14 9.14 13.64 -1.52
C GLN A 14 9.00 14.95 -0.72
N ASN A 15 7.86 15.64 -0.83
CA ASN A 15 7.54 16.86 -0.09
C ASN A 15 6.72 16.57 1.18
N ASN A 16 6.52 15.30 1.50
CA ASN A 16 5.68 14.84 2.60
C ASN A 16 4.19 15.14 2.40
N GLU A 17 3.76 15.34 1.14
CA GLU A 17 2.36 15.51 0.78
C GLU A 17 1.67 14.14 0.59
N PRO A 18 0.43 13.97 1.06
CA PRO A 18 -0.26 12.69 0.99
C PRO A 18 -0.64 12.30 -0.45
N ILE A 19 -0.41 11.03 -0.79
CA ILE A 19 -0.78 10.47 -2.10
C ILE A 19 -2.03 9.62 -1.98
N THR A 20 -3.12 10.10 -2.57
CA THR A 20 -4.40 9.40 -2.63
C THR A 20 -4.47 8.37 -3.76
N ASN A 21 -5.42 7.43 -3.67
CA ASN A 21 -5.76 6.47 -4.72
C ASN A 21 -4.62 5.51 -5.12
N VAL A 22 -3.65 5.28 -4.23
CA VAL A 22 -2.62 4.26 -4.39
C VAL A 22 -3.23 2.91 -4.05
N LYS A 23 -3.11 1.92 -4.93
CA LYS A 23 -3.60 0.56 -4.68
C LYS A 23 -2.52 -0.24 -3.96
N ILE A 24 -2.93 -0.93 -2.89
CA ILE A 24 -2.04 -1.73 -2.04
C ILE A 24 -2.38 -3.21 -2.23
N TYR A 25 -1.36 -4.01 -2.48
CA TYR A 25 -1.45 -5.45 -2.70
C TYR A 25 -0.53 -6.18 -1.71
N GLU A 26 -0.90 -7.40 -1.37
CA GLU A 26 -0.02 -8.30 -0.63
C GLU A 26 0.85 -9.06 -1.65
N ASP A 27 2.17 -9.12 -1.42
CA ASP A 27 3.17 -9.87 -2.21
C ASP A 27 3.45 -9.31 -3.62
N SER A 28 2.43 -9.18 -4.47
CA SER A 28 2.58 -8.72 -5.85
C SER A 28 1.35 -7.98 -6.38
N ILE A 29 1.50 -7.22 -7.47
CA ILE A 29 0.36 -6.54 -8.13
C ILE A 29 -0.60 -7.53 -8.82
N GLU A 30 -0.18 -8.77 -9.06
CA GLU A 30 -1.01 -9.85 -9.59
C GLU A 30 -1.85 -10.52 -8.49
N SER A 31 -1.46 -10.31 -7.23
CA SER A 31 -2.18 -10.79 -6.06
C SER A 31 -3.45 -9.97 -5.80
N LYS A 32 -4.20 -10.39 -4.77
CA LYS A 32 -5.42 -9.71 -4.34
C LYS A 32 -5.09 -8.31 -3.79
N MET A 33 -5.72 -7.28 -4.37
CA MET A 33 -5.74 -5.93 -3.81
C MET A 33 -6.31 -5.95 -2.39
N ARG A 34 -5.61 -5.33 -1.45
CA ARG A 34 -5.94 -5.31 -0.02
C ARG A 34 -6.55 -4.00 0.43
N SER A 35 -6.10 -2.88 -0.12
CA SER A 35 -6.53 -1.55 0.30
C SER A 35 -6.28 -0.50 -0.77
N ILE A 36 -6.79 0.70 -0.55
CA ILE A 36 -6.55 1.89 -1.37
C ILE A 36 -6.33 3.10 -0.46
N SER A 37 -5.36 3.95 -0.76
CA SER A 37 -5.10 5.13 0.08
C SER A 37 -6.20 6.19 -0.06
N ASN A 38 -6.60 6.78 1.07
CA ASN A 38 -7.62 7.84 1.13
C ASN A 38 -7.03 9.23 0.76
N ALA A 39 -7.79 10.30 0.97
CA ALA A 39 -7.33 11.67 0.67
C ALA A 39 -6.15 12.12 1.55
N GLN A 40 -5.98 11.53 2.73
CA GLN A 40 -4.85 11.73 3.64
C GLN A 40 -3.68 10.77 3.34
N GLY A 41 -3.76 9.97 2.28
CA GLY A 41 -2.73 8.97 1.94
C GLY A 41 -2.74 7.75 2.86
N GLU A 42 -3.70 7.65 3.76
CA GLU A 42 -3.79 6.56 4.74
C GLU A 42 -4.38 5.30 4.10
N PHE A 43 -3.87 4.14 4.50
CA PHE A 43 -4.43 2.85 4.14
C PHE A 43 -4.45 1.90 5.34
N GLU A 44 -5.38 0.94 5.29
CA GLU A 44 -5.51 -0.10 6.31
C GLU A 44 -5.69 -1.48 5.67
N ILE A 45 -5.05 -2.50 6.25
CA ILE A 45 -5.17 -3.91 5.86
C ILE A 45 -5.66 -4.70 7.10
N PRO A 46 -6.96 -5.03 7.18
CA PRO A 46 -7.57 -5.63 8.37
C PRO A 46 -7.04 -7.01 8.78
N HIS A 47 -6.46 -7.75 7.83
CA HIS A 47 -5.88 -9.08 8.08
C HIS A 47 -4.35 -9.07 8.06
N GLY A 48 -3.76 -7.87 8.04
CA GLY A 48 -2.33 -7.65 7.93
C GLY A 48 -1.78 -8.27 6.65
N VAL A 49 -0.48 -8.21 6.50
CA VAL A 49 0.24 -8.97 5.48
C VAL A 49 1.17 -9.95 6.15
N CYS A 50 1.28 -11.15 5.58
CA CYS A 50 2.24 -12.12 6.10
C CYS A 50 3.65 -11.92 5.50
N GLY A 51 3.79 -11.03 4.51
CA GLY A 51 5.03 -10.80 3.75
C GLY A 51 5.13 -9.39 3.17
N GLU A 52 5.52 -9.29 1.90
CA GLU A 52 5.78 -8.04 1.19
C GLU A 52 4.50 -7.24 0.90
N ILE A 53 4.64 -5.92 0.77
CA ILE A 53 3.59 -5.02 0.27
C ILE A 53 4.02 -4.48 -1.09
N ALA A 54 3.16 -4.62 -2.09
CA ALA A 54 3.32 -3.96 -3.37
C ALA A 54 2.35 -2.76 -3.48
N LEU A 55 2.90 -1.58 -3.76
CA LEU A 55 2.15 -0.38 -4.07
C LEU A 55 2.07 -0.19 -5.57
N LYS A 56 0.91 0.22 -6.07
CA LYS A 56 0.72 0.66 -7.46
C LYS A 56 0.00 2.01 -7.48
N LEU A 57 0.68 3.02 -8.00
CA LEU A 57 0.11 4.32 -8.31
C LEU A 57 -0.06 4.43 -9.82
N VAL A 58 -1.22 4.90 -10.27
CA VAL A 58 -1.45 5.27 -11.68
C VAL A 58 -1.76 6.76 -11.70
N THR A 59 -0.92 7.54 -12.38
CA THR A 59 -1.12 8.98 -12.50
C THR A 59 -2.26 9.29 -13.47
N GLN A 60 -2.74 10.53 -13.45
CA GLN A 60 -3.76 11.00 -14.41
C GLN A 60 -3.29 10.87 -15.86
N ASN A 61 -1.97 10.92 -16.09
CA ASN A 61 -1.35 10.76 -17.40
C ASN A 61 -1.22 9.29 -17.83
N GLY A 62 -1.68 8.35 -17.00
CA GLY A 62 -1.63 6.91 -17.27
C GLY A 62 -0.30 6.25 -16.92
N GLU A 63 0.66 6.98 -16.35
CA GLU A 63 1.94 6.42 -15.92
C GLU A 63 1.72 5.56 -14.68
N ALA A 64 2.30 4.34 -14.68
CA ALA A 64 2.19 3.41 -13.58
C ALA A 64 3.51 3.30 -12.83
N TYR A 65 3.49 3.63 -11.54
CA TYR A 65 4.61 3.45 -10.62
C TYR A 65 4.32 2.28 -9.70
N THR A 66 5.27 1.36 -9.60
CA THR A 66 5.20 0.22 -8.70
C THR A 66 6.38 0.22 -7.76
N ARG A 67 6.12 -0.05 -6.48
CA ARG A 67 7.17 -0.21 -5.47
C ARG A 67 6.82 -1.35 -4.55
N LYS A 68 7.79 -2.22 -4.30
CA LYS A 68 7.68 -3.32 -3.35
C LYS A 68 8.44 -2.97 -2.08
N TYR A 69 7.89 -3.37 -0.95
CA TYR A 69 8.48 -3.26 0.37
C TYR A 69 8.43 -4.63 1.03
N ASP A 70 9.58 -5.13 1.46
CA ASP A 70 9.68 -6.36 2.25
C ASP A 70 9.56 -6.08 3.74
N LYS A 71 9.47 -7.15 4.56
CA LYS A 71 9.38 -7.08 6.02
C LYS A 71 10.57 -6.36 6.69
N ASP A 72 11.70 -6.25 6.03
CA ASP A 72 12.88 -5.60 6.60
C ASP A 72 12.88 -4.09 6.32
N HIS A 73 12.02 -3.65 5.39
CA HIS A 73 11.77 -2.26 5.02
C HIS A 73 10.37 -1.75 5.42
N VAL A 74 9.62 -2.52 6.23
CA VAL A 74 8.28 -2.19 6.78
C VAL A 74 8.29 -2.22 8.30
#